data_AF-A0A1G9DZ76-F1
#
_entry.id   AF-A0A1G9DZ76-F1
#
_cell.length_a   1.000
_cell.length_b   1.000
_cell.length_c   1.000
_cell.angle_alpha   90.00
_cell.angle_beta   90.00
_cell.angle_gamma   90.00
#
_symmetry.space_group_name_H-M   'P 1'
#
loop_
_entity.id
_entity.type
_entity.pdbx_description
1 polymer ?
#
loop_
_entity_poly.entity_id
_entity_poly.type
_entity_poly.pdbx_seq_one_letter_code
_entity_poly.pdbx_strand_id
1 'polypeptide(L)'
;MILRIIMYIGFAFLSIFLLNYFELANIEFTIINVLIAVGSLIALNILYSIFTRFLRVLVFAFVFLPVIGLIVYYVYAYFTGQSVDLASLAVW
;
A
#
# COMPACT_ATOMS: atom_id res chain seq x y z
N MET A 1 -15.20 -7.35 -16.49
CA MET A 1 -14.76 -8.50 -15.67
C MET A 1 -13.92 -9.50 -16.47
N ILE A 2 -14.35 -9.88 -17.67
CA ILE A 2 -13.62 -10.82 -18.56
C ILE A 2 -12.16 -10.41 -18.79
N LEU A 3 -11.89 -9.15 -19.16
CA LEU A 3 -10.53 -8.65 -19.35
C LEU A 3 -9.65 -8.82 -18.10
N ARG A 4 -10.22 -8.64 -16.90
CA ARG A 4 -9.48 -8.78 -15.65
C ARG A 4 -9.05 -10.23 -15.41
N ILE A 5 -9.92 -11.19 -15.73
CA ILE A 5 -9.63 -12.62 -15.64
C ILE A 5 -8.52 -12.99 -16.64
N ILE A 6 -8.63 -12.53 -17.90
CA ILE A 6 -7.62 -12.76 -18.93
C ILE A 6 -6.26 -12.19 -18.48
N MET A 7 -6.24 -10.99 -17.90
CA MET A 7 -5.01 -10.42 -17.36
C MET A 7 -4.42 -11.26 -16.23
N TYR A 8 -5.22 -11.76 -15.28
CA TYR A 8 -4.69 -12.63 -14.21
C TYR A 8 -4.07 -13.91 -14.75
N ILE A 9 -4.69 -14.52 -15.76
CA ILE A 9 -4.15 -15.70 -16.42
C ILE A 9 -2.82 -15.36 -17.11
N GLY A 10 -2.79 -14.26 -17.88
CA GLY A 10 -1.56 -13.77 -18.52
C GLY A 10 -0.44 -13.48 -17.52
N PHE A 11 -0.76 -12.82 -16.40
CA PHE A 11 0.19 -12.57 -15.32
C PHE A 11 0.65 -13.85 -14.65
N ALA A 12 -0.21 -14.86 -14.48
CA ALA A 12 0.21 -16.15 -13.92
C ALA A 12 1.23 -16.84 -14.82
N PHE A 13 0.98 -16.89 -16.13
CA PHE A 13 1.95 -17.41 -17.09
C PHE A 13 3.27 -16.62 -17.07
N LEU A 14 3.20 -15.28 -17.05
CA LEU A 14 4.37 -14.41 -16.96
C LEU A 14 5.15 -14.66 -15.65
N SER A 15 4.44 -14.85 -14.54
CA SER A 15 5.05 -15.11 -13.23
C SER A 15 5.84 -16.42 -13.23
N ILE A 16 5.23 -17.50 -13.74
CA ILE A 16 5.88 -18.80 -13.88
C ILE A 16 7.09 -18.68 -14.84
N PHE A 17 6.93 -17.97 -15.95
CA PHE A 17 8.02 -17.73 -16.91
C PHE A 17 9.20 -17.01 -16.25
N LEU A 18 8.95 -15.92 -15.52
CA LEU A 18 10.00 -15.14 -14.87
C LEU A 18 10.69 -15.94 -13.76
N LEU A 19 9.94 -16.71 -12.96
CA LEU A 19 10.52 -17.56 -11.92
C LEU A 19 11.48 -18.61 -12.49
N ASN A 20 11.11 -19.21 -13.63
CA ASN A 20 11.99 -20.13 -14.34
C ASN A 20 13.18 -19.40 -15.00
N TYR A 21 12.95 -18.24 -15.63
CA TYR A 21 13.98 -17.46 -16.32
C TYR A 21 15.09 -16.97 -15.37
N PHE A 22 14.72 -16.56 -14.16
CA PHE A 22 15.68 -16.17 -13.11
C PHE A 22 16.20 -17.36 -12.30
N GLU A 23 15.85 -18.59 -12.67
CA GLU A 23 16.23 -19.83 -11.97
C GLU A 23 15.83 -19.84 -10.49
N LEU A 24 14.80 -19.07 -10.12
CA LEU A 24 14.30 -18.96 -8.75
C LEU A 24 13.48 -20.20 -8.34
N ALA A 25 12.79 -20.80 -9.31
CA ALA A 25 12.04 -22.04 -9.13
C ALA A 25 11.85 -22.73 -10.47
N ASN A 26 12.03 -24.06 -10.51
CA ASN A 26 11.74 -24.87 -11.68
C ASN A 26 10.28 -25.33 -11.64
N ILE A 27 9.42 -24.58 -12.32
CA ILE A 27 7.96 -24.78 -12.31
C ILE A 27 7.51 -25.15 -13.72
N GLU A 28 6.99 -26.38 -13.86
CA GLU A 28 6.42 -26.84 -15.13
C GLU A 28 5.12 -26.09 -15.47
N PHE A 29 4.90 -25.84 -16.77
CA PHE A 29 3.68 -25.19 -17.26
C PHE A 29 2.50 -26.17 -17.33
N THR A 30 2.03 -26.60 -16.16
CA THR A 30 0.83 -27.43 -16.02
C THR A 30 -0.39 -26.58 -15.64
N ILE A 31 -1.59 -27.07 -15.94
CA ILE A 31 -2.85 -26.39 -15.58
C ILE A 31 -2.91 -26.16 -14.06
N ILE A 32 -2.44 -27.12 -13.25
CA ILE A 32 -2.43 -27.03 -11.79
C ILE A 32 -1.52 -25.89 -11.33
N ASN A 33 -0.30 -25.80 -11.88
CA ASN A 33 0.64 -24.74 -11.51
C ASN A 33 0.14 -23.35 -11.91
N VAL A 34 -0.52 -23.23 -13.08
CA VAL A 34 -1.16 -21.99 -13.51
C VAL A 34 -2.30 -21.60 -12.55
N LEU A 35 -3.13 -22.56 -12.12
CA LEU A 35 -4.20 -22.29 -11.13
C LEU A 35 -3.63 -21.84 -9.79
N ILE A 36 -2.54 -22.46 -9.32
CA ILE A 36 -1.84 -22.05 -8.09
C ILE A 36 -1.29 -20.62 -8.25
N ALA A 37 -0.66 -20.30 -9.38
CA ALA A 37 -0.13 -18.97 -9.66
C ALA A 37 -1.26 -17.91 -9.75
N VAL A 38 -2.41 -18.22 -10.35
CA VAL A 38 -3.57 -17.33 -10.33
C VAL A 38 -4.07 -17.14 -8.89
N GLY A 39 -4.16 -18.21 -8.12
CA GLY A 39 -4.58 -18.17 -6.72
C GLY A 39 -3.65 -17.31 -5.85
N SER A 40 -2.33 -17.42 -6.04
CA SER A 40 -1.35 -16.61 -5.31
C SER A 40 -1.42 -15.13 -5.70
N LEU A 41 -1.64 -14.80 -6.98
CA LEU A 41 -1.86 -13.42 -7.41
C LEU A 41 -3.11 -12.80 -6.77
N ILE A 42 -4.18 -13.57 -6.63
CA ILE A 42 -5.41 -13.13 -5.94
C ILE A 42 -5.11 -12.89 -4.45
N ALA A 43 -4.42 -13.83 -3.79
CA ALA A 43 -4.03 -13.69 -2.40
C ALA A 43 -3.16 -12.44 -2.17
N LEU A 44 -2.19 -12.20 -3.06
CA LEU A 44 -1.34 -11.00 -3.02
C LEU A 44 -2.16 -9.72 -3.17
N ASN A 45 -3.16 -9.69 -4.06
CA ASN A 45 -4.01 -8.52 -4.21
C ASN A 45 -4.86 -8.25 -2.95
N ILE A 46 -5.40 -9.29 -2.33
CA ILE A 46 -6.12 -9.17 -1.06
C ILE A 46 -5.19 -8.62 0.02
N LEU A 47 -3.98 -9.18 0.14
CA LEU A 47 -2.98 -8.73 1.10
C LEU A 47 -2.59 -7.26 0.87
N TYR A 48 -2.34 -6.89 -0.39
CA TYR A 48 -2.03 -5.51 -0.78
C TYR A 48 -3.17 -4.55 -0.43
N SER A 49 -4.42 -4.95 -0.66
CA SER A 49 -5.60 -4.14 -0.30
C SER A 49 -5.71 -3.93 1.21
N ILE A 50 -5.45 -4.96 2.01
CA ILE A 50 -5.44 -4.84 3.48
C ILE A 50 -4.30 -3.92 3.93
N PHE A 51 -3.10 -4.16 3.41
CA PHE A 51 -1.90 -3.41 3.78
C PHE A 51 -2.03 -1.93 3.43
N THR A 52 -2.50 -1.59 2.24
CA THR A 52 -2.68 -0.19 1.82
C THR A 52 -3.76 0.53 2.61
N ARG A 53 -4.82 -0.15 3.04
CA ARG A 53 -5.82 0.43 3.95
C ARG A 53 -5.19 0.75 5.31
N PHE A 54 -4.42 -0.18 5.86
CA PHE A 54 -3.73 0.04 7.13
C PHE A 54 -2.69 1.17 7.02
N LEU A 55 -1.88 1.16 5.96
CA LEU A 55 -0.89 2.20 5.69
C LEU A 55 -1.56 3.57 5.55
N ARG A 56 -2.72 3.65 4.89
CA ARG A 56 -3.47 4.91 4.76
C ARG A 56 -3.85 5.48 6.13
N VAL A 57 -4.29 4.64 7.06
CA VAL A 57 -4.62 5.06 8.43
C VAL A 57 -3.38 5.53 9.17
N LEU A 58 -2.26 4.80 9.06
CA LEU A 58 -1.00 5.21 9.67
C LEU A 58 -0.50 6.55 9.11
N VAL A 59 -0.46 6.71 7.79
CA VAL A 59 -0.04 7.96 7.15
C VAL A 59 -0.96 9.10 7.58
N PHE A 60 -2.27 8.87 7.67
CA PHE A 60 -3.18 9.89 8.16
C PHE A 60 -2.88 10.28 9.63
N ALA A 61 -2.72 9.29 10.51
CA ALA A 61 -2.51 9.53 11.93
C ALA A 61 -1.15 10.18 12.24
N PHE A 62 -0.08 9.77 11.55
CA PHE A 62 1.28 10.22 11.87
C PHE A 62 1.78 11.37 11.00
N VAL A 63 1.23 11.55 9.79
CA VAL A 63 1.64 12.63 8.89
C VAL A 63 0.60 13.74 8.83
N PHE A 64 -0.66 13.40 8.55
CA PHE A 64 -1.69 14.43 8.38
C PHE A 64 -2.17 15.03 9.70
N LEU A 65 -2.36 14.22 10.73
CA LEU A 65 -2.91 14.69 12.01
C LEU A 65 -2.02 15.73 12.70
N PRO A 66 -0.68 15.58 12.77
CA PRO A 66 0.20 16.62 13.29
C PRO A 66 0.19 17.89 12.43
N VAL A 67 0.17 17.76 11.11
CA VAL A 67 0.11 18.91 10.19
C VAL A 67 -1.19 19.69 10.37
N ILE A 68 -2.33 19.00 10.45
CA ILE A 68 -3.62 19.63 10.73
C ILE A 68 -3.61 20.28 12.12
N GLY A 69 -3.05 19.61 13.13
CA GLY A 69 -2.88 20.15 14.47
C GLY A 69 -2.11 21.48 14.48
N LEU A 70 -1.00 21.54 13.73
CA LEU A 70 -0.23 22.78 13.55
C LEU A 70 -1.05 23.87 12.87
N ILE A 71 -1.76 23.54 11.77
CA ILE A 71 -2.62 24.51 11.07
C ILE A 71 -3.67 25.08 12.02
N VAL A 72 -4.37 24.22 12.77
CA VAL A 72 -5.39 24.65 13.74
C VAL A 72 -4.79 25.54 14.82
N TYR A 73 -3.61 25.19 15.35
CA TYR A 73 -2.90 25.99 16.35
C TYR A 73 -2.56 27.39 15.82
N TYR A 74 -2.02 27.49 14.60
CA TYR A 74 -1.73 28.77 13.96
C TYR A 74 -2.97 29.63 13.75
N VAL A 75 -4.06 29.04 13.25
CA VAL A 75 -5.31 29.76 13.04
C VAL A 75 -5.87 30.27 14.37
N TYR A 76 -5.84 29.44 15.40
CA TYR A 76 -6.29 29.84 16.74
C TYR A 76 -5.45 30.99 17.32
N ALA A 77 -4.12 30.92 17.20
CA ALA A 77 -3.21 31.96 17.66
C ALA A 77 -3.43 33.29 16.92
N TYR A 78 -3.70 33.23 15.60
CA TYR A 78 -4.02 34.41 14.80
C TYR A 78 -5.27 35.14 15.31
N PHE A 79 -6.34 34.40 15.67
CA PHE A 79 -7.57 35.01 16.18
C PHE A 79 -7.47 35.48 17.65
N THR A 80 -6.66 34.81 18.46
CA THR A 80 -6.50 35.14 19.89
C THR A 80 -5.36 36.12 20.18
N GLY A 81 -4.53 36.44 19.19
CA GLY A 81 -3.38 37.34 19.34
C GLY A 81 -2.26 36.75 20.20
N GLN A 82 -2.29 35.46 20.50
CA GLN A 82 -1.24 34.77 21.24
C GLN A 82 -0.03 34.51 20.35
N SER A 83 1.18 34.65 20.90
CA SER A 83 2.42 34.34 20.19
C SER A 83 2.52 32.83 19.93
N VAL A 84 2.77 32.45 18.68
CA VAL A 84 3.02 31.06 18.29
C VAL A 84 4.43 30.67 18.72
N ASP A 85 4.54 29.88 19.79
CA ASP A 85 5.81 29.28 20.19
C ASP A 85 5.93 27.87 19.60
N LEU A 86 6.68 27.76 18.50
CA LEU A 86 6.93 26.48 17.84
C LEU A 86 7.94 25.61 18.60
N ALA A 87 8.78 26.22 19.46
CA ALA A 87 9.81 25.51 20.20
C ALA A 87 9.20 24.65 21.31
N SER A 88 8.08 25.09 21.91
CA SER A 88 7.37 24.30 22.93
C SER A 88 6.66 23.06 22.38
N LEU A 89 6.41 23.00 21.06
CA LEU A 89 5.78 21.86 20.37
C LEU A 89 6.79 20.81 19.87
N ALA A 90 8.08 21.17 19.81
CA ALA A 90 9.17 20.28 19.40
C ALA A 90 9.72 19.43 20.56
N VAL A 91 9.21 19.63 21.79
CA VAL A 91 9.55 18.82 22.96
C VAL A 91 8.64 17.58 22.98
N TRP A 92 9.04 16.56 22.23
CA TRP A 92 8.57 15.17 22.39
C TRP A 92 9.65 14.35 23.07
#